data_AF-A0A841WUM5-F1
#
_entry.id   AF-A0A841WUM5-F1
#
_cell.length_a   1.000
_cell.length_b   1.000
_cell.length_c   1.000
_cell.angle_alpha   90.00
_cell.angle_beta   90.00
_cell.angle_gamma   90.00
#
_symmetry.space_group_name_H-M   'P 1'
#
loop_
_entity.id
_entity.type
_entity.pdbx_description
1 polymer ?
#
loop_
_entity_poly.entity_id
_entity_poly.type
_entity_poly.pdbx_seq_one_letter_code
_entity_poly.pdbx_strand_id
1 'polypeptide(L)'
;MTVFSKFSKLAALVAILTPMFAVDTAVAQQSYPLTCRGGGTLAIQNDGSNSVRINFQPGAGAVPQGLSPGQCTWSDRALRSGEPTTICDSGVSAAQYVGLLVRSDQYAILQVYNNGRGCMQVTKVGP
;
A
#
# COMPACT_ATOMS: atom_id res chain seq x y z
N MET A 1 -82.22 -10.94 -14.97
CA MET A 1 -82.01 -10.21 -13.71
C MET A 1 -81.12 -11.06 -12.82
N THR A 2 -80.16 -10.41 -12.12
CA THR A 2 -79.40 -10.88 -10.93
C THR A 2 -78.50 -12.12 -11.10
N VAL A 3 -77.26 -12.21 -10.60
CA VAL A 3 -76.39 -11.35 -9.77
C VAL A 3 -74.96 -11.96 -9.84
N PHE A 4 -73.95 -11.11 -9.79
CA PHE A 4 -72.52 -11.43 -9.68
C PHE A 4 -72.17 -12.20 -8.39
N SER A 5 -71.10 -13.00 -8.38
CA SER A 5 -70.02 -13.00 -7.35
C SER A 5 -69.13 -14.25 -7.52
N LYS A 6 -68.03 -14.16 -8.28
CA LYS A 6 -66.65 -14.00 -7.79
C LYS A 6 -66.22 -14.99 -6.68
N PHE A 7 -65.82 -16.20 -7.08
CA PHE A 7 -64.95 -17.04 -6.26
C PHE A 7 -63.49 -16.63 -6.47
N SER A 8 -62.95 -16.00 -5.42
CA SER A 8 -61.64 -15.38 -5.36
C SER A 8 -60.53 -16.44 -5.45
N LYS A 9 -59.69 -16.38 -6.47
CA LYS A 9 -58.45 -17.15 -6.58
C LYS A 9 -57.40 -16.53 -5.66
N LEU A 10 -57.19 -17.10 -4.48
CA LEU A 10 -56.03 -16.78 -3.64
C LEU A 10 -54.84 -17.61 -4.13
N ALA A 11 -54.10 -17.07 -5.11
CA ALA A 11 -52.75 -17.52 -5.40
C ALA A 11 -51.79 -16.74 -4.49
N ALA A 12 -51.26 -17.39 -3.46
CA ALA A 12 -50.26 -16.81 -2.58
C ALA A 12 -48.94 -16.63 -3.35
N LEU A 13 -48.61 -15.38 -3.69
CA LEU A 13 -47.29 -14.99 -4.18
C LEU A 13 -46.35 -14.85 -2.97
N VAL A 14 -45.55 -15.88 -2.71
CA VAL A 14 -44.42 -15.80 -1.78
C VAL A 14 -43.28 -15.09 -2.50
N ALA A 15 -43.15 -13.78 -2.30
CA ALA A 15 -41.97 -13.03 -2.73
C ALA A 15 -40.80 -13.41 -1.82
N ILE A 16 -39.89 -14.25 -2.32
CA ILE A 16 -38.66 -14.60 -1.62
C ILE A 16 -37.77 -13.35 -1.67
N LEU A 17 -37.76 -12.59 -0.57
CA LEU A 17 -36.84 -11.46 -0.37
C LEU A 17 -35.45 -12.05 -0.08
N THR A 18 -34.63 -12.30 -1.09
CA THR A 18 -33.23 -12.66 -0.90
C THR A 18 -32.46 -11.42 -0.47
N PRO A 19 -31.90 -11.37 0.75
CA PRO A 19 -30.98 -10.30 1.13
C PRO A 19 -29.76 -10.38 0.22
N MET A 20 -29.59 -9.38 -0.64
CA MET A 20 -28.35 -9.18 -1.39
C MET A 20 -27.28 -8.78 -0.37
N PHE A 21 -26.58 -9.77 0.19
CA PHE A 21 -25.35 -9.51 0.93
C PHE A 21 -24.33 -8.97 -0.05
N ALA A 22 -24.15 -7.65 -0.07
CA ALA A 22 -23.04 -7.02 -0.77
C ALA A 22 -21.75 -7.52 -0.10
N VAL A 23 -21.06 -8.43 -0.77
CA VAL A 23 -19.72 -8.84 -0.35
C VAL A 23 -18.80 -7.71 -0.78
N ASP A 24 -18.46 -6.82 0.16
CA ASP A 24 -17.35 -5.89 0.00
C ASP A 24 -16.07 -6.73 -0.07
N THR A 25 -15.66 -7.09 -1.29
CA THR A 25 -14.33 -7.63 -1.52
C THR A 25 -13.34 -6.51 -1.25
N ALA A 26 -12.83 -6.44 -0.02
CA ALA A 26 -11.71 -5.58 0.31
C ALA A 26 -10.52 -6.00 -0.57
N VAL A 27 -10.25 -5.23 -1.63
CA VAL A 27 -9.07 -5.44 -2.46
C VAL A 27 -7.87 -4.99 -1.63
N ALA A 28 -7.11 -5.95 -1.11
CA ALA A 28 -5.88 -5.63 -0.39
C ALA A 28 -4.90 -4.94 -1.36
N GLN A 29 -4.41 -3.75 -1.00
CA GLN A 29 -3.38 -3.06 -1.77
C GLN A 29 -2.15 -3.98 -1.86
N GLN A 30 -1.74 -4.32 -3.09
CA GLN A 30 -0.57 -5.15 -3.28
C GLN A 30 0.70 -4.33 -3.06
N SER A 31 1.48 -4.73 -2.06
CA SER A 31 2.79 -4.18 -1.78
C SER A 31 3.90 -4.99 -2.42
N TYR A 32 5.01 -4.33 -2.71
CA TYR A 32 6.20 -4.90 -3.31
C TYR A 32 7.44 -4.55 -2.46
N PRO A 33 8.45 -5.43 -2.42
CA PRO A 33 9.65 -5.20 -1.63
C PRO A 33 10.52 -4.11 -2.26
N LEU A 34 10.62 -2.98 -1.56
CA LEU A 34 11.59 -1.92 -1.80
C LEU A 34 12.75 -2.11 -0.82
N THR A 35 13.95 -2.31 -1.34
CA THR A 35 15.16 -2.44 -0.52
C THR A 35 15.91 -1.11 -0.53
N CYS A 36 16.20 -0.59 0.65
CA CYS A 36 16.96 0.62 0.88
C CYS A 36 18.29 0.29 1.54
N ARG A 37 19.38 0.90 1.05
CA ARG A 37 20.65 0.94 1.78
C ARG A 37 20.72 2.26 2.55
N GLY A 38 20.92 2.18 3.86
CA GLY A 38 20.95 3.35 4.72
C GLY A 38 22.11 4.31 4.43
N GLY A 39 22.11 5.44 5.13
CA GLY A 39 23.15 6.48 5.06
C GLY A 39 23.14 7.30 3.76
N GLY A 40 24.30 7.88 3.43
CA GLY A 40 24.48 8.64 2.21
C GLY A 40 23.52 9.84 2.09
N THR A 41 22.85 9.94 0.94
CA THR A 41 21.93 11.05 0.63
C THR A 41 20.49 10.82 1.12
N LEU A 42 20.24 9.77 1.90
CA LEU A 42 18.89 9.51 2.42
C LEU A 42 18.55 10.56 3.48
N ALA A 43 17.44 11.26 3.27
CA ALA A 43 17.01 12.35 4.12
C ALA A 43 15.70 11.96 4.83
N ILE A 44 15.74 11.91 6.16
CA ILE A 44 14.57 11.66 7.01
C ILE A 44 14.10 13.00 7.57
N GLN A 45 12.87 13.38 7.26
CA GLN A 45 12.26 14.64 7.65
C GLN A 45 10.96 14.38 8.40
N ASN A 46 10.71 15.16 9.46
CA ASN A 46 9.39 15.18 10.08
C ASN A 46 8.46 16.04 9.22
N ASP A 47 7.31 15.51 8.83
CA ASP A 47 6.34 16.16 7.93
C ASP A 47 5.19 16.83 8.71
N GLY A 48 5.37 17.04 10.02
CA GLY A 48 4.32 17.48 10.93
C GLY A 48 3.38 16.33 11.34
N SER A 49 2.51 16.59 12.34
CA SER A 49 1.43 15.67 12.74
C SER A 49 1.86 14.21 13.02
N ASN A 50 3.08 14.01 13.53
CA ASN A 50 3.67 12.69 13.76
C ASN A 50 3.81 11.83 12.48
N SER A 51 4.06 12.47 11.34
CA SER A 51 4.40 11.84 10.07
C SER A 51 5.87 12.07 9.73
N VAL A 52 6.45 11.16 8.96
CA VAL A 52 7.81 11.27 8.43
C VAL A 52 7.81 11.10 6.92
N ARG A 53 8.78 11.78 6.31
CA ARG A 53 9.10 11.70 4.89
C ARG A 53 10.55 11.29 4.74
N ILE A 54 10.79 10.25 3.95
CA ILE A 54 12.12 9.69 3.73
C ILE A 54 12.42 9.77 2.24
N ASN A 55 13.31 10.69 1.86
CA ASN A 55 13.76 10.83 0.48
C ASN A 55 14.98 9.96 0.23
N PHE A 56 15.00 9.29 -0.92
CA PHE A 56 16.10 8.42 -1.34
C PHE A 56 16.46 8.65 -2.81
N GLN A 57 17.62 8.18 -3.22
CA GLN A 57 18.01 8.14 -4.64
C GLN A 57 17.59 6.81 -5.27
N PRO A 58 17.04 6.78 -6.49
CA PRO A 58 16.73 5.52 -7.14
C PRO A 58 18.02 4.75 -7.43
N GLY A 59 18.04 3.44 -7.13
CA GLY A 59 19.09 2.55 -7.60
C GLY A 59 19.05 2.38 -9.12
N ALA A 60 20.22 2.14 -9.74
CA ALA A 60 20.34 1.99 -11.19
C ALA A 60 19.76 0.66 -11.73
N GLY A 61 19.37 -0.25 -10.84
CA GLY A 61 19.08 -1.65 -11.14
C GLY A 61 18.28 -2.35 -10.05
N ALA A 62 18.04 -3.64 -10.22
CA ALA A 62 17.47 -4.50 -9.19
C ALA A 62 18.46 -4.71 -8.02
N VAL A 63 17.96 -5.13 -6.86
CA VAL A 63 18.76 -5.33 -5.64
C VAL A 63 20.06 -6.13 -5.84
N PRO A 64 20.10 -7.25 -6.60
CA PRO A 64 21.34 -8.01 -6.80
C PRO A 64 22.49 -7.24 -7.45
N GLN A 65 22.20 -6.13 -8.12
CA GLN A 65 23.21 -5.26 -8.74
C GLN A 65 23.89 -4.33 -7.73
N GLY A 66 23.40 -4.30 -6.48
CA GLY A 66 23.94 -3.50 -5.40
C GLY A 66 23.37 -2.09 -5.31
N LEU A 67 23.49 -1.50 -4.12
CA LEU A 67 23.04 -0.15 -3.81
C LEU A 67 24.19 0.66 -3.21
N SER A 68 24.28 1.93 -3.60
CA SER A 68 25.09 2.91 -2.88
C SER A 68 24.35 3.42 -1.64
N PRO A 69 25.06 3.91 -0.59
CA PRO A 69 24.40 4.47 0.58
C PRO A 69 23.38 5.54 0.20
N GLY A 70 22.18 5.42 0.74
CA GLY A 70 21.06 6.33 0.49
C GLY A 70 20.23 6.03 -0.77
N GLN A 71 20.49 4.90 -1.43
CA GLN A 71 19.66 4.43 -2.54
C GLN A 71 18.61 3.41 -2.09
N CYS A 72 17.48 3.42 -2.78
CA CYS A 72 16.50 2.33 -2.72
C CYS A 72 16.16 1.83 -4.12
N THR A 73 15.83 0.54 -4.23
CA THR A 73 15.37 -0.06 -5.49
C THR A 73 14.43 -1.24 -5.27
N TRP A 74 13.71 -1.65 -6.32
CA TRP A 74 12.88 -2.85 -6.26
C TRP A 74 13.74 -4.11 -6.30
N SER A 75 13.22 -5.19 -5.72
CA SER A 75 13.91 -6.49 -5.75
C SER A 75 14.15 -7.03 -7.16
N ASP A 76 13.26 -6.71 -8.10
CA ASP A 76 13.19 -7.29 -9.44
C ASP A 76 13.63 -6.35 -10.57
N ARG A 77 13.68 -5.03 -10.31
CA ARG A 77 14.00 -4.01 -11.34
C ARG A 77 14.49 -2.69 -10.74
N ALA A 78 15.00 -1.81 -11.59
CA ALA A 78 15.18 -0.40 -11.24
C ALA A 78 13.83 0.31 -11.07
N LEU A 79 13.81 1.43 -10.32
CA LEU A 79 12.66 2.32 -10.34
C LEU A 79 12.42 2.87 -11.75
N ARG A 80 11.17 2.90 -12.17
CA ARG A 80 10.74 3.51 -13.43
C ARG A 80 10.60 5.02 -13.27
N SER A 81 10.71 5.72 -14.40
CA SER A 81 10.35 7.14 -14.44
C SER A 81 8.90 7.33 -14.00
N GLY A 82 8.66 8.26 -13.08
CA GLY A 82 7.35 8.52 -12.48
C GLY A 82 7.03 7.72 -11.22
N GLU A 83 7.85 6.73 -10.84
CA GLU A 83 7.71 6.08 -9.53
C GLU A 83 8.25 7.02 -8.41
N PRO A 84 7.56 7.13 -7.26
CA PRO A 84 8.01 7.98 -6.17
C PRO A 84 9.39 7.59 -5.60
N THR A 85 10.22 8.61 -5.30
CA THR A 85 11.50 8.46 -4.59
C THR A 85 11.40 8.90 -3.12
N THR A 86 10.20 8.77 -2.56
CA THR A 86 9.86 9.24 -1.23
C THR A 86 9.01 8.20 -0.53
N ILE A 87 9.39 7.79 0.68
CA ILE A 87 8.54 6.99 1.57
C ILE A 87 7.83 7.95 2.52
N CYS A 88 6.53 7.78 2.70
CA CYS A 88 5.72 8.55 3.64
C CYS A 88 5.07 7.60 4.63
N ASP A 89 5.22 7.89 5.91
CA ASP A 89 4.73 7.02 6.96
C ASP A 89 4.42 7.82 8.25
N SER A 90 3.73 7.19 9.19
CA SER A 90 3.66 7.70 10.55
C SER A 90 5.03 7.55 11.25
N GLY A 91 5.35 8.44 12.18
CA GLY A 91 6.55 8.37 12.99
C GLY A 91 6.63 7.09 13.82
N VAL A 92 5.48 6.58 14.29
CA VAL A 92 5.39 5.32 15.04
C VAL A 92 5.76 4.12 14.17
N SER A 93 5.24 4.04 12.95
CA SER A 93 5.58 2.98 12.00
C SER A 93 7.04 3.08 11.55
N ALA A 94 7.49 4.30 11.23
CA ALA A 94 8.86 4.56 10.80
C ALA A 94 9.90 4.20 11.85
N ALA A 95 9.60 4.37 13.15
CA ALA A 95 10.49 4.00 14.24
C ALA A 95 10.96 2.53 14.17
N GLN A 96 10.21 1.65 13.51
CA GLN A 96 10.56 0.23 13.34
C GLN A 96 11.76 0.01 12.41
N TYR A 97 12.06 0.95 11.50
CA TYR A 97 13.09 0.74 10.47
C TYR A 97 14.05 1.94 10.27
N VAL A 98 13.76 3.13 10.81
CA VAL A 98 14.63 4.31 10.66
C VAL A 98 16.06 4.05 11.17
N GLY A 99 16.21 3.21 12.20
CA GLY A 99 17.52 2.83 12.74
C GLY A 99 18.42 2.10 11.73
N LEU A 100 17.82 1.39 10.76
CA LEU A 100 18.54 0.77 9.64
C LEU A 100 18.92 1.82 8.59
N LEU A 101 18.01 2.76 8.32
CA LEU A 101 18.20 3.78 7.29
C LEU A 101 19.26 4.83 7.64
N VAL A 102 19.58 5.02 8.92
CA VAL A 102 20.65 5.94 9.34
C VAL A 102 22.05 5.33 9.26
N ARG A 103 22.17 4.01 9.06
CA ARG A 103 23.47 3.30 9.02
C ARG A 103 23.84 2.92 7.59
N SER A 104 25.02 3.34 7.13
CA SER A 104 25.44 3.22 5.71
C SER A 104 25.78 1.79 5.24
N ASP A 105 25.96 0.88 6.19
CA ASP A 105 26.26 -0.54 5.99
C ASP A 105 25.01 -1.44 6.12
N GLN A 106 23.86 -0.87 6.50
CA GLN A 106 22.63 -1.63 6.74
C GLN A 106 21.65 -1.53 5.57
N TYR A 107 20.83 -2.57 5.46
CA TYR A 107 19.77 -2.67 4.47
C TYR A 107 18.41 -2.82 5.17
N ALA A 108 17.42 -2.08 4.69
CA ALA A 108 16.03 -2.25 5.08
C ALA A 108 15.22 -2.76 3.89
N ILE A 109 14.45 -3.82 4.08
CA ILE A 109 13.44 -4.26 3.11
C ILE A 109 12.09 -3.76 3.62
N LEU A 110 11.38 -3.01 2.80
CA LEU A 110 10.08 -2.43 3.13
C LEU A 110 9.07 -2.91 2.08
N GLN A 111 7.99 -3.53 2.51
CA GLN A 111 6.85 -3.77 1.64
C GLN A 111 6.11 -2.46 1.46
N VAL A 112 6.07 -1.96 0.23
CA VAL A 112 5.46 -0.67 -0.09
C VAL A 112 4.59 -0.73 -1.34
N TYR A 113 3.64 0.20 -1.43
CA TYR A 113 2.93 0.48 -2.68
C TYR A 113 2.98 1.97 -3.00
N ASN A 114 2.90 2.33 -4.28
CA ASN A 114 2.74 3.72 -4.70
C ASN A 114 1.31 4.17 -4.39
N ASN A 115 1.16 5.15 -3.50
CA ASN A 115 -0.17 5.62 -3.07
C ASN A 115 -0.84 6.58 -4.07
N GLY A 116 -0.21 6.86 -5.22
CA GLY A 116 -0.72 7.78 -6.24
C GLY A 116 -0.62 9.26 -5.87
N ARG A 117 -0.01 9.59 -4.73
CA ARG A 117 0.15 10.95 -4.19
C ARG A 117 1.62 11.35 -4.02
N GLY A 118 2.51 10.69 -4.77
CA GLY A 118 3.95 10.98 -4.72
C GLY A 118 4.68 10.32 -3.56
N CYS A 119 4.08 9.33 -2.88
CA CYS A 119 4.75 8.56 -1.84
C CYS A 119 4.64 7.05 -2.07
N MET A 120 5.68 6.34 -1.65
CA MET A 120 5.61 4.93 -1.30
C MET A 120 5.08 4.80 0.12
N GLN A 121 3.96 4.08 0.29
CA GLN A 121 3.37 3.81 1.60
C GLN A 121 3.87 2.46 2.11
N VAL A 122 4.43 2.42 3.31
CA VAL A 122 4.87 1.18 3.95
C VAL A 122 3.68 0.41 4.51
N THR A 123 3.66 -0.91 4.27
CA THR A 123 2.68 -1.82 4.86
C THR A 123 3.30 -2.85 5.79
N LYS A 124 4.60 -3.16 5.63
CA LYS A 124 5.34 -4.13 6.44
C LYS A 124 6.84 -3.89 6.33
N VAL A 125 7.57 -4.11 7.43
CA VAL A 125 9.04 -4.16 7.46
C VAL A 125 9.48 -5.62 7.29
N GLY A 126 10.48 -5.85 6.44
CA GLY A 126 11.02 -7.16 6.12
C GLY A 126 10.41 -7.79 4.86
N PRO A 127 10.90 -8.98 4.48
CA PRO A 127 10.36 -9.75 3.35
C PRO A 127 8.89 -10.13 3.55
#